data_AF-A0AB34GA36-F1
#
_entry.id   AF-A0AB34GA36-F1
#
_cell.length_a   1.000
_cell.length_b   1.000
_cell.length_c   1.000
_cell.angle_alpha   90.00
_cell.angle_beta   90.00
_cell.angle_gamma   90.00
#
_symmetry.space_group_name_H-M   'P 1'
#
loop_
_entity.id
_entity.type
_entity.pdbx_description
1 polymer ?
#
loop_
_entity_poly.entity_id
_entity_poly.type
_entity_poly.pdbx_seq_one_letter_code
_entity_poly.pdbx_strand_id
1 'polypeptide(L)'
;MTFQTAIEKLSGHQFENYSFKISYIPDEEARQIDFPLRILVPTQFVGAIIGKEGLTIKNITKQTQSRVDIHRKENSGAAEKPVTIHATPEGTSEACRMILEIMQKEADETKL
;
A
#
# COMPACT_ATOMS: atom_id res chain seq x y z
N MET A 1 20.68 -11.02 -2.67
CA MET A 1 19.76 -10.84 -3.81
C MET A 1 19.47 -9.36 -3.93
N THR A 2 19.77 -8.74 -5.06
CA THR A 2 19.64 -7.29 -5.25
C THR A 2 18.18 -6.90 -5.50
N PHE A 3 17.79 -5.73 -5.00
CA PHE A 3 16.41 -5.22 -4.98
C PHE A 3 15.77 -5.15 -6.38
N GLN A 4 16.59 -4.97 -7.42
CA GLN A 4 16.19 -4.99 -8.82
C GLN A 4 15.56 -6.33 -9.24
N THR A 5 16.11 -7.46 -8.77
CA THR A 5 15.58 -8.80 -9.03
C THR A 5 14.25 -9.06 -8.34
N ALA A 6 13.96 -8.38 -7.21
CA ALA A 6 12.69 -8.50 -6.51
C ALA A 6 11.56 -7.75 -7.23
N ILE A 7 11.85 -6.54 -7.75
CA ILE A 7 10.90 -5.74 -8.52
C ILE A 7 10.54 -6.42 -9.85
N GLU A 8 11.51 -7.00 -10.57
CA GLU A 8 11.26 -7.76 -11.80
C GLU A 8 10.40 -9.01 -11.57
N LYS A 9 10.55 -9.67 -10.41
CA LYS A 9 9.73 -10.83 -10.05
C LYS A 9 8.30 -10.46 -9.69
N LEU A 10 8.09 -9.28 -9.09
CA LEU A 10 6.76 -8.81 -8.69
C LEU A 10 6.00 -8.14 -9.83
N SER A 11 6.67 -7.48 -10.77
CA SER A 11 6.03 -6.85 -11.94
C SER A 11 5.47 -7.85 -12.96
N GLY A 12 5.98 -9.09 -12.97
CA GLY A 12 5.52 -10.16 -13.87
C GLY A 12 4.39 -11.04 -13.32
N HIS A 13 4.01 -10.91 -12.05
CA HIS A 13 3.00 -11.77 -11.43
C HIS A 13 1.60 -11.17 -11.53
N GLN A 14 0.79 -11.73 -12.42
CA GLN A 14 -0.63 -11.44 -12.54
C GLN A 14 -1.40 -12.33 -11.56
N PHE A 15 -2.01 -11.75 -10.53
CA PHE A 15 -2.97 -12.44 -9.66
C PHE A 15 -4.38 -11.97 -10.02
N GLU A 16 -5.27 -12.94 -10.26
CA GLU A 16 -6.73 -12.83 -10.46
C GLU A 16 -7.27 -11.40 -10.62
N ASN A 17 -7.28 -10.89 -11.85
CA ASN A 17 -7.86 -9.59 -12.26
C ASN A 17 -7.32 -8.30 -11.61
N TYR A 18 -6.27 -8.34 -10.78
CA TYR A 18 -5.66 -7.14 -10.20
C TYR A 18 -4.20 -6.98 -10.64
N SER A 19 -3.90 -5.92 -11.40
CA SER A 19 -2.53 -5.59 -11.80
C SER A 19 -1.90 -4.59 -10.82
N PHE A 20 -0.84 -4.98 -10.12
CA PHE A 20 -0.04 -4.04 -9.33
C PHE A 20 0.93 -3.27 -10.24
N LYS A 21 0.72 -1.97 -10.41
CA LYS A 21 1.72 -1.09 -11.05
C LYS A 21 2.70 -0.59 -10.00
N ILE A 22 3.89 -1.18 -9.98
CA ILE A 22 5.00 -0.75 -9.12
C ILE A 22 5.85 0.25 -9.90
N SER A 23 5.97 1.50 -9.41
CA SER A 23 6.80 2.54 -10.02
C SER A 23 8.03 2.85 -9.15
N TYR A 24 9.23 2.80 -9.74
CA TYR A 24 10.49 3.21 -9.11
C TYR A 24 10.72 4.72 -9.28
N ILE A 25 10.96 5.43 -8.19
CA ILE A 25 11.33 6.85 -8.19
C ILE A 25 12.66 6.95 -7.42
N PRO A 26 13.80 7.19 -8.10
CA PRO A 26 15.07 7.39 -7.42
C PRO A 26 15.09 8.77 -6.75
N ASP A 27 15.49 8.82 -5.47
CA ASP A 27 15.78 10.05 -4.75
C ASP A 27 17.29 10.08 -4.44
N GLU A 28 18.01 11.07 -4.96
CA GLU A 28 19.48 11.11 -5.00
C GLU A 28 20.14 11.48 -3.66
N GLU A 29 19.38 11.85 -2.61
CA GLU A 29 19.95 12.37 -1.34
C GLU A 29 19.51 11.61 -0.06
N ALA A 30 18.84 10.47 -0.17
CA ALA A 30 18.30 9.77 1.00
C ALA A 30 19.37 9.02 1.82
N ARG A 31 19.75 9.59 2.98
CA ARG A 31 20.33 8.85 4.11
C ARG A 31 19.41 7.67 4.48
N GLN A 32 19.96 6.45 4.48
CA GLN A 32 19.36 5.18 4.91
C GLN A 32 18.04 4.78 4.22
N ILE A 33 18.13 3.87 3.24
CA ILE A 33 17.21 2.76 2.93
C ILE A 33 15.72 2.98 3.31
N ASP A 34 15.10 4.05 2.85
CA ASP A 34 13.65 4.19 2.84
C ASP A 34 13.24 4.20 1.37
N PHE A 35 12.99 3.01 0.82
CA PHE A 35 12.39 2.89 -0.52
C PHE A 35 10.88 2.72 -0.34
N PRO A 36 10.09 3.81 -0.46
CA PRO A 36 8.68 3.72 -0.20
C PRO A 36 7.96 2.86 -1.25
N LEU A 37 7.17 1.89 -0.77
CA LEU A 37 6.24 1.19 -1.64
C LEU A 37 5.00 2.05 -1.85
N ARG A 38 4.68 2.34 -3.11
CA ARG A 38 3.44 3.04 -3.48
C ARG A 38 2.47 2.09 -4.15
N ILE A 39 1.28 1.94 -3.57
CA ILE A 39 0.20 1.12 -4.09
C ILE A 39 -1.01 2.00 -4.45
N LEU A 40 -1.79 1.56 -5.43
CA LEU A 40 -3.07 2.17 -5.77
C LEU A 40 -4.19 1.37 -5.12
N VAL A 41 -5.06 2.06 -4.39
CA VAL A 41 -6.18 1.46 -3.66
C VAL A 41 -7.48 2.07 -4.15
N PRO A 42 -8.51 1.27 -4.47
CA PRO A 42 -9.80 1.80 -4.87
C PRO A 42 -10.40 2.74 -3.80
N THR A 43 -10.91 3.89 -4.24
CA THR A 43 -11.42 4.96 -3.36
C THR A 43 -12.46 4.45 -2.36
N GLN A 44 -13.27 3.46 -2.74
CA GLN A 44 -14.28 2.85 -1.86
C GLN A 44 -13.69 2.20 -0.59
N PHE A 45 -12.47 1.64 -0.65
CA PHE A 45 -11.85 0.97 0.49
C PHE A 45 -11.00 1.89 1.36
N VAL A 46 -10.71 3.10 0.90
CA VAL A 46 -9.87 4.06 1.63
C VAL A 46 -10.44 4.35 3.02
N GLY A 47 -11.77 4.48 3.13
CA GLY A 47 -12.46 4.68 4.40
C GLY A 47 -12.21 3.56 5.41
N ALA A 48 -12.31 2.30 4.96
CA ALA A 48 -12.08 1.11 5.78
C ALA A 48 -10.62 0.99 6.25
N ILE A 49 -9.66 1.29 5.37
CA ILE A 49 -8.22 1.26 5.68
C ILE A 49 -7.84 2.30 6.73
N ILE A 50 -8.42 3.50 6.65
CA ILE A 50 -8.25 4.53 7.70
C ILE A 50 -8.91 4.04 8.99
N GLY A 51 -10.14 3.51 8.88
CA GLY A 51 -10.97 3.09 10.00
C GLY A 51 -11.54 4.27 10.80
N LYS A 52 -12.40 3.94 11.76
CA LYS A 52 -13.00 4.93 12.67
C LYS A 52 -11.89 5.66 13.45
N GLU A 53 -11.88 6.99 13.38
CA GLU A 53 -10.88 7.86 14.05
C GLU A 53 -9.42 7.56 13.65
N GLY A 54 -9.19 6.91 12.51
CA GLY A 54 -7.86 6.50 12.08
C GLY A 54 -7.29 5.32 12.87
N LEU A 55 -8.12 4.58 13.62
CA LEU A 55 -7.64 3.49 14.48
C LEU A 55 -7.00 2.36 13.67
N THR A 56 -7.58 2.01 12.51
CA THR A 56 -7.09 0.93 11.66
C THR A 56 -5.70 1.26 11.09
N ILE A 57 -5.54 2.44 10.49
CA ILE A 57 -4.22 2.85 9.96
C ILE A 57 -3.17 3.02 11.07
N LYS A 58 -3.56 3.50 12.26
CA LYS A 58 -2.69 3.54 13.44
C LYS A 58 -2.26 2.14 13.88
N ASN A 59 -3.15 1.16 13.79
CA ASN A 59 -2.82 -0.22 14.11
C ASN A 59 -1.86 -0.82 13.08
N ILE A 60 -2.08 -0.59 11.77
CA ILE A 60 -1.19 -1.04 10.70
C ILE A 60 0.21 -0.49 10.92
N THR A 61 0.34 0.84 11.02
CA THR A 61 1.62 1.53 11.22
C THR A 61 2.36 1.05 12.47
N LYS A 62 1.64 0.83 13.58
CA LYS A 62 2.22 0.32 14.83
C LYS A 62 2.69 -1.13 14.72
N GLN A 63 1.90 -2.02 14.11
CA GLN A 63 2.24 -3.45 14.03
C GLN A 63 3.38 -3.71 13.04
N THR A 64 3.45 -2.97 11.94
CA THR A 64 4.47 -3.18 10.91
C THR A 64 5.70 -2.30 11.07
N GLN A 65 5.70 -1.43 12.09
CA GLN A 65 6.72 -0.40 12.26
C GLN A 65 6.90 0.43 10.98
N SER A 66 5.79 0.69 10.28
CA SER A 66 5.77 1.44 9.03
C SER A 66 5.14 2.80 9.20
N ARG A 67 5.47 3.71 8.29
CA ARG A 67 4.74 4.96 8.06
C ARG A 67 3.89 4.80 6.80
N VAL A 68 2.58 4.97 6.94
CA VAL A 68 1.61 4.83 5.84
C VAL A 68 0.96 6.19 5.58
N ASP A 69 1.14 6.72 4.37
CA ASP A 69 0.60 8.00 3.91
C ASP A 69 -0.46 7.76 2.82
N ILE A 70 -1.69 8.21 3.06
CA ILE A 70 -2.81 8.10 2.11
C ILE A 70 -3.05 9.45 1.44
N HIS A 71 -2.81 9.54 0.14
CA HIS A 71 -2.89 10.78 -0.64
C HIS A 71 -4.31 11.08 -1.12
N ARG A 72 -5.20 11.45 -0.21
CA ARG A 72 -6.64 11.65 -0.50
C ARG A 72 -6.93 12.75 -1.52
N LYS A 73 -6.15 13.83 -1.49
CA LYS A 73 -6.32 15.01 -2.37
C LYS A 73 -5.73 14.78 -3.76
N GLU A 74 -4.73 13.92 -3.86
CA GLU A 74 -4.17 13.51 -5.14
C GLU A 74 -5.23 12.74 -5.93
N ASN A 75 -5.32 12.99 -7.24
CA ASN A 75 -6.31 12.37 -8.12
C ASN A 75 -7.76 12.55 -7.60
N SER A 76 -8.13 13.76 -7.20
CA SER A 76 -9.51 14.07 -6.78
C SER A 76 -10.51 13.68 -7.89
N GLY A 77 -11.45 12.79 -7.59
CA GLY A 77 -12.39 12.21 -8.56
C GLY A 77 -11.96 10.89 -9.23
N ALA A 78 -10.75 10.38 -8.99
CA ALA A 78 -10.31 9.09 -9.51
C ALA A 78 -10.88 7.90 -8.73
N ALA A 79 -11.02 6.77 -9.43
CA ALA A 79 -11.46 5.50 -8.86
C ALA A 79 -10.46 4.90 -7.87
N GLU A 80 -9.20 5.34 -7.91
CA GLU A 80 -8.11 4.84 -7.06
C GLU A 80 -7.33 5.99 -6.40
N LYS A 81 -6.77 5.71 -5.23
CA LYS A 81 -5.95 6.64 -4.43
C LYS A 81 -4.58 6.04 -4.16
N PRO A 82 -3.50 6.85 -4.25
CA PRO A 82 -2.18 6.38 -3.90
C PRO A 82 -2.02 6.26 -2.38
N VAL A 83 -1.44 5.15 -1.95
CA VAL A 83 -1.00 4.89 -0.57
C VAL A 83 0.49 4.63 -0.62
N THR A 84 1.27 5.35 0.19
CA THR A 84 2.73 5.25 0.27
C THR A 84 3.12 4.64 1.61
N ILE A 85 3.95 3.61 1.59
CA ILE A 85 4.40 2.86 2.76
C ILE A 85 5.92 3.00 2.87
N HIS A 86 6.39 3.57 3.97
CA HIS A 86 7.81 3.70 4.31
C HIS A 86 8.12 2.73 5.45
N ALA A 87 8.95 1.72 5.17
CA ALA A 87 9.39 0.71 6.13
C ALA A 87 10.52 -0.15 5.53
N THR A 88 11.05 -1.06 6.34
CA THR A 88 11.86 -2.18 5.85
C THR A 88 11.06 -3.05 4.87
N PRO A 89 11.70 -3.90 4.05
CA PRO A 89 10.99 -4.81 3.15
C PRO A 89 9.96 -5.71 3.87
N GLU A 90 10.27 -6.16 5.08
CA GLU A 90 9.39 -6.97 5.92
C GLU A 90 8.19 -6.15 6.41
N GLY A 91 8.43 -4.97 6.99
CA GLY A 91 7.36 -4.08 7.45
C GLY A 91 6.47 -3.61 6.31
N THR A 92 7.05 -3.39 5.13
CA THR A 92 6.34 -3.02 3.91
C THR A 92 5.42 -4.16 3.44
N SER A 93 5.93 -5.39 3.41
CA SER A 93 5.17 -6.57 3.00
C SER A 93 4.00 -6.82 3.95
N GLU A 94 4.23 -6.76 5.26
CA GLU A 94 3.19 -6.95 6.28
C GLU A 94 2.16 -5.81 6.26
N ALA A 95 2.58 -4.56 6.02
CA ALA A 95 1.65 -3.43 5.89
C ALA A 95 0.76 -3.59 4.66
N CYS A 96 1.34 -3.99 3.52
CA CYS A 96 0.60 -4.28 2.31
C CYS A 96 -0.40 -5.42 2.52
N ARG A 97 0.02 -6.50 3.20
CA ARG A 97 -0.86 -7.63 3.52
C ARG A 97 -2.06 -7.21 4.37
N MET A 98 -1.84 -6.46 5.44
CA MET A 98 -2.95 -5.98 6.29
C MET A 98 -3.91 -5.07 5.52
N ILE A 99 -3.39 -4.19 4.66
CA ILE A 99 -4.24 -3.35 3.80
C ILE A 99 -5.12 -4.21 2.88
N LEU A 100 -4.55 -5.25 2.27
CA LEU A 100 -5.30 -6.19 1.43
C LEU A 100 -6.36 -6.96 2.21
N GLU A 101 -6.05 -7.42 3.42
CA GLU A 101 -7.01 -8.12 4.29
C GLU A 101 -8.20 -7.23 4.65
N ILE A 102 -7.96 -5.93 4.91
CA ILE A 102 -9.04 -4.96 5.15
C ILE A 102 -9.87 -4.74 3.90
N MET A 103 -9.24 -4.60 2.73
CA MET A 103 -9.96 -4.45 1.46
C MET A 103 -10.82 -5.67 1.14
N GLN A 104 -10.29 -6.88 1.37
CA GLN A 104 -11.02 -8.12 1.15
C GLN A 104 -12.22 -8.22 2.10
N LYS A 105 -12.02 -7.93 3.38
CA LYS A 105 -13.10 -7.95 4.38
C LYS A 105 -14.22 -6.97 4.01
N GLU A 106 -13.87 -5.73 3.66
CA GLU A 106 -14.85 -4.73 3.25
C GLU A 106 -15.58 -5.13 1.95
N ALA A 107 -14.87 -5.76 1.01
CA ALA A 107 -15.44 -6.25 -0.24
C ALA A 107 -16.46 -7.38 0.00
N ASP A 108 -16.21 -8.28 0.94
CA ASP A 108 -17.16 -9.33 1.32
C ASP A 108 -18.36 -8.79 2.09
N GLU A 109 -18.17 -7.80 2.96
CA GLU A 109 -19.27 -7.15 3.71
C GLU A 109 -20.20 -6.32 2.79
N THR A 110 -19.66 -5.77 1.69
CA THR A 110 -20.43 -4.94 0.74
C THR A 110 -21.20 -5.77 -0.31
N LYS A 111 -20.95 -7.08 -0.45
CA LYS A 111 -21.61 -7.98 -1.42
C LYS A 111 -23.07 -8.37 -1.07
N LEU A 112 -23.78 -7.55 -0.30
CA LEU A 112 -25.22 -7.72 -0.01
C LEU A 112 -26.10 -7.27 -1.18
#